data_AF-A0A9E2PTY7-F1
#
_entry.id   AF-A0A9E2PTY7-F1
#
_cell.length_a   1.000
_cell.length_b   1.000
_cell.length_c   1.000
_cell.angle_alpha   90.00
_cell.angle_beta   90.00
_cell.angle_gamma   90.00
#
_symmetry.space_group_name_H-M   'P 1'
#
loop_
_entity.id
_entity.type
_entity.pdbx_description
1 polymer ?
#
loop_
_entity_poly.entity_id
_entity_poly.type
_entity_poly.pdbx_seq_one_letter_code
_entity_poly.pdbx_strand_id
1 'polypeptide(L)'
;MPSKLFFNAVGVCRIISFNMIPHLHRMVTILVCILCIISVTARIASTQQENKNDIPDGWAIFPRIGISVEYGGYIVQQDNYTSLLRRHLEMDLLQYRRHIFYLEFNERFFLGVPGNKCEFNLMKYDIALLGYRYDFGDYYLGLLLHHQCNNIITSQTYQNDIDRERSNTYDLGIEFLTKNMRTGMKNRGINFDSPNNFEFLGRLGGKFWVSKILSAERINLDWLIEGQVRYDIFRYKRLVPYIEVTGEALLGPVTRLAPSVEFGTRYHLSKMDVTPFFKWSRNQEALLVTHTPIQTPFIAKNYLLAGIRLETLLDADNFKGPEGEGLQLFPETHGQAGYALFLNNPNFKGNGFLQVDFEALRWKPWTIFFYTGMNYNTGHEDFRPEKVNYWIQYGLTYGWDKYFVEGFVVNNWKLDSFVYRGTSERANLGGLRAGTKGMKPGHYNDGISFEGPETFQWLNNWNAQGSVGHYFQNRDWQYLWDLVAQARWDVLRWHFIVPYVQAEVNWMAGGGQTKNVVEYAVEPGLRFHGVLDLALYYRFQHRENIHFFGGPSENENLIGIKALF
;
A
#
# COMPACT_ATOMS: atom_id res chain seq x y z
N MET A 1 26.33 -32.18 72.35
CA MET A 1 25.39 -31.08 72.64
C MET A 1 25.69 -29.92 71.70
N PRO A 2 24.74 -29.36 70.95
CA PRO A 2 23.61 -29.97 70.22
C PRO A 2 23.91 -29.99 68.70
N SER A 3 23.55 -30.92 67.80
CA SER A 3 22.47 -31.91 67.66
C SER A 3 21.05 -31.33 67.73
N LYS A 4 20.57 -30.78 66.60
CA LYS A 4 19.22 -30.96 66.04
C LYS A 4 19.05 -30.05 64.81
N LEU A 5 18.47 -30.63 63.74
CA LEU A 5 18.06 -30.05 62.43
C LEU A 5 18.90 -30.45 61.20
N PHE A 6 19.58 -31.59 61.27
CA PHE A 6 19.56 -32.56 60.16
C PHE A 6 18.28 -33.41 60.34
N PHE A 7 17.17 -33.02 59.72
CA PHE A 7 15.94 -33.79 59.43
C PHE A 7 14.78 -32.80 59.25
N ASN A 8 14.73 -32.18 58.07
CA ASN A 8 13.49 -31.75 57.40
C ASN A 8 13.81 -31.46 55.93
N ALA A 9 14.38 -32.48 55.28
CA ALA A 9 14.51 -32.60 53.84
C ALA A 9 13.55 -33.69 53.33
N VAL A 10 12.28 -33.66 53.76
CA VAL A 10 11.19 -34.44 53.14
C VAL A 10 9.88 -33.68 53.44
N GLY A 11 9.54 -32.65 52.67
CA GLY A 11 8.29 -31.94 52.96
C GLY A 11 7.99 -30.62 52.28
N VAL A 12 8.77 -30.14 51.30
CA VAL A 12 8.31 -29.07 50.38
C VAL A 12 8.85 -29.35 48.98
N CYS A 13 8.66 -30.59 48.55
CA CYS A 13 8.78 -31.01 47.15
C CYS A 13 7.44 -31.66 46.79
N ARG A 14 6.43 -30.82 46.53
CA ARG A 14 5.24 -31.12 45.74
C ARG A 14 4.45 -29.83 45.61
N ILE A 15 4.09 -29.50 44.37
CA ILE A 15 3.31 -28.32 43.95
C ILE A 15 4.16 -27.08 43.65
N ILE A 16 5.15 -27.22 42.75
CA ILE A 16 5.26 -26.29 41.61
C ILE A 16 5.33 -27.18 40.38
N SER A 17 4.28 -27.07 39.57
CA SER A 17 3.94 -27.86 38.42
C SER A 17 5.07 -27.89 37.38
N PHE A 18 5.34 -29.09 36.87
CA PHE A 18 6.27 -29.43 35.79
C PHE A 18 5.92 -28.81 34.41
N ASN A 19 5.09 -27.75 34.36
CA ASN A 19 4.64 -27.08 33.13
C ASN A 19 5.32 -25.72 32.85
N MET A 20 6.17 -25.19 33.75
CA MET A 20 6.84 -23.90 33.50
C MET A 20 8.28 -24.00 32.96
N ILE A 21 8.89 -25.19 33.01
CA ILE A 21 10.28 -25.39 32.56
C ILE A 21 10.48 -25.07 31.05
N PRO A 22 9.54 -25.40 30.13
CA PRO A 22 9.70 -25.03 28.71
C PRO A 22 9.58 -23.53 28.45
N HIS A 23 8.76 -22.80 29.23
CA HIS A 23 8.53 -21.37 29.04
C HIS A 23 9.68 -20.52 29.58
N LEU A 24 10.25 -20.90 30.73
CA LEU A 24 11.44 -20.24 31.28
C LEU A 24 12.66 -20.47 30.37
N HIS A 25 12.84 -21.69 29.85
CA HIS A 25 13.93 -21.99 28.92
C HIS A 25 13.78 -21.22 27.60
N ARG A 26 12.55 -21.06 27.07
CA ARG A 26 12.26 -20.23 25.88
C ARG A 26 12.53 -18.74 26.12
N MET A 27 12.11 -18.19 27.26
CA MET A 27 12.39 -16.78 27.59
C MET A 27 13.88 -16.52 27.79
N VAL A 28 14.61 -17.44 28.44
CA VAL A 28 16.07 -17.31 28.62
C VAL A 28 16.80 -17.43 27.28
N THR A 29 16.40 -18.34 26.39
CA THR A 29 16.98 -18.42 25.04
C THR A 29 16.69 -17.15 24.22
N ILE A 30 15.48 -16.60 24.28
CA ILE A 30 15.13 -15.34 23.61
C ILE A 30 15.95 -14.18 24.17
N LEU A 31 16.09 -14.08 25.51
CA LEU A 31 16.87 -13.03 26.16
C LEU A 31 18.36 -13.14 25.82
N VAL A 32 18.91 -14.36 25.75
CA VAL A 32 20.31 -14.62 25.34
C VAL A 32 20.51 -14.29 23.86
N CYS A 33 19.57 -14.62 22.98
CA CYS A 33 19.62 -14.21 21.57
C CYS A 33 19.55 -12.68 21.41
N ILE A 34 18.67 -12.00 22.16
CA ILE A 34 18.59 -10.53 22.18
C ILE A 34 19.91 -9.93 22.69
N LEU A 35 20.48 -10.45 23.77
CA LEU A 35 21.77 -9.99 24.30
C LEU A 35 22.95 -10.28 23.37
N CYS A 36 22.96 -11.43 22.67
CA CYS A 36 23.94 -11.74 21.64
C CYS A 36 23.81 -10.81 20.42
N ILE A 37 22.58 -10.48 19.99
CA ILE A 37 22.34 -9.52 18.92
C ILE A 37 22.77 -8.11 19.36
N ILE A 38 22.46 -7.69 20.58
CA ILE A 38 22.87 -6.38 21.14
C ILE A 38 24.40 -6.31 21.26
N SER A 39 25.08 -7.37 21.69
CA SER A 39 26.54 -7.39 21.83
C SER A 39 27.27 -7.51 20.49
N VAL A 40 26.70 -8.20 19.50
CA VAL A 40 27.21 -8.25 18.12
C VAL A 40 26.99 -6.90 17.40
N THR A 41 25.83 -6.26 17.56
CA THR A 41 25.54 -4.93 17.01
C THR A 41 26.38 -3.83 17.66
N ALA A 42 26.66 -3.90 18.96
CA ALA A 42 27.59 -3.00 19.65
C ALA A 42 29.03 -3.14 19.14
N ARG A 43 29.48 -4.35 18.78
CA ARG A 43 30.81 -4.58 18.20
C ARG A 43 30.90 -4.13 16.74
N ILE A 44 29.88 -4.37 15.93
CA ILE A 44 29.85 -3.95 14.51
C ILE A 44 29.75 -2.41 14.40
N ALA A 45 28.98 -1.76 15.27
CA ALA A 45 28.90 -0.29 15.34
C ALA A 45 30.25 0.39 15.64
N SER A 46 31.19 -0.32 16.30
CA SER A 46 32.54 0.20 16.59
C SER A 46 33.52 0.12 15.41
N THR A 47 33.12 -0.45 14.27
CA THR A 47 34.02 -0.72 13.13
C THR A 47 33.65 0.01 11.84
N GLN A 48 32.56 0.80 11.79
CA GLN A 48 32.17 1.56 10.60
C GLN A 48 32.50 3.05 10.73
N GLN A 49 33.42 3.49 9.88
CA GLN A 49 33.74 4.90 9.65
C GLN A 49 32.47 5.58 9.10
N GLU A 50 31.96 6.57 9.84
CA GLU A 50 30.67 7.22 9.62
C GLU A 50 30.52 7.80 8.21
N ASN A 51 29.59 7.24 7.41
CA ASN A 51 28.97 7.96 6.31
C ASN A 51 27.94 8.93 6.92
N LYS A 52 28.43 10.04 7.45
CA LYS A 52 27.68 11.02 8.27
C LYS A 52 26.64 11.83 7.47
N ASN A 53 26.66 11.76 6.14
CA ASN A 53 25.88 12.64 5.28
C ASN A 53 24.44 12.17 4.98
N ASP A 54 24.08 10.91 5.28
CA ASP A 54 22.78 10.33 4.92
C ASP A 54 21.74 10.34 6.06
N ILE A 55 22.12 10.82 7.25
CA ILE A 55 21.27 10.80 8.43
C ILE A 55 20.99 12.23 8.87
N PRO A 56 19.73 12.70 8.86
CA PRO A 56 19.41 14.04 9.33
C PRO A 56 19.75 14.17 10.82
N ASP A 57 20.40 15.28 11.19
CA ASP A 57 20.83 15.56 12.57
C ASP A 57 19.65 15.81 13.55
N GLY A 58 18.43 15.96 13.01
CA GLY A 58 17.20 16.25 13.74
C GLY A 58 16.03 15.34 13.38
N TRP A 59 14.82 15.82 13.68
CA TRP A 59 13.58 15.16 13.30
C TRP A 59 13.27 15.47 11.83
N ALA A 60 12.96 14.42 11.07
CA ALA A 60 12.39 14.53 9.74
C ALA A 60 11.02 13.84 9.75
N ILE A 61 9.99 14.54 9.27
CA ILE A 61 8.64 14.01 9.12
C ILE A 61 8.48 13.64 7.65
N PHE A 62 8.11 12.39 7.42
CA PHE A 62 8.04 11.79 6.09
C PHE A 62 9.27 11.96 5.19
N PRO A 63 10.46 11.50 5.60
CA PRO A 63 11.68 11.71 4.80
C PRO A 63 11.71 10.93 3.49
N ARG A 64 10.85 9.89 3.34
CA ARG A 64 10.89 8.96 2.20
C ARG A 64 9.55 8.28 1.97
N ILE A 65 9.14 8.23 0.70
CA ILE A 65 8.08 7.34 0.21
C ILE A 65 8.58 6.51 -0.96
N GLY A 66 8.56 5.19 -0.83
CA GLY A 66 8.78 4.27 -1.93
C GLY A 66 7.45 3.78 -2.47
N ILE A 67 7.26 3.85 -3.78
CA ILE A 67 6.03 3.42 -4.45
C ILE A 67 6.37 2.40 -5.52
N SER A 68 5.58 1.33 -5.60
CA SER A 68 5.66 0.35 -6.66
C SER A 68 4.26 -0.06 -7.14
N VAL A 69 4.07 -0.12 -8.45
CA VAL A 69 2.88 -0.67 -9.10
C VAL A 69 3.34 -1.76 -10.08
N GLU A 70 2.74 -2.93 -9.99
CA GLU A 70 3.10 -4.10 -10.77
C GLU A 70 1.85 -4.68 -11.42
N TYR A 71 1.91 -4.98 -12.70
CA TYR A 71 0.86 -5.70 -13.41
C TYR A 71 1.46 -6.86 -14.19
N GLY A 72 0.87 -8.05 -14.07
CA GLY A 72 1.33 -9.23 -14.80
C GLY A 72 0.20 -10.17 -15.18
N GLY A 73 0.42 -10.93 -16.26
CA GLY A 73 -0.45 -12.00 -16.72
C GLY A 73 0.13 -13.37 -16.39
N TYR A 74 -0.72 -14.32 -16.01
CA TYR A 74 -0.30 -15.69 -15.74
C TYR A 74 -0.12 -16.46 -17.05
N ILE A 75 1.05 -17.06 -17.23
CA ILE A 75 1.39 -17.92 -18.38
C ILE A 75 0.98 -19.37 -18.10
N VAL A 76 1.28 -19.84 -16.88
CA VAL A 76 0.90 -21.16 -16.38
C VAL A 76 0.37 -20.98 -14.98
N GLN A 77 -0.79 -21.56 -14.67
CA GLN A 77 -1.38 -21.40 -13.35
C GLN A 77 -2.25 -22.57 -12.95
N GLN A 78 -2.13 -22.99 -11.69
CA GLN A 78 -3.01 -23.98 -11.04
C GLN A 78 -4.14 -23.32 -10.22
N ASP A 79 -4.17 -21.98 -10.19
CA ASP A 79 -5.05 -21.13 -9.39
C ASP A 79 -6.16 -20.46 -10.22
N ASN A 80 -6.18 -20.68 -11.55
CA ASN A 80 -7.18 -20.13 -12.46
C ASN A 80 -7.38 -18.59 -12.38
N TYR A 81 -6.31 -17.83 -12.12
CA TYR A 81 -6.32 -16.38 -12.36
C TYR A 81 -5.85 -16.10 -13.80
N THR A 82 -6.08 -14.88 -14.26
CA THR A 82 -5.64 -14.37 -15.56
C THR A 82 -4.51 -13.38 -15.39
N SER A 83 -4.61 -12.55 -14.36
CA SER A 83 -3.64 -11.50 -14.09
C SER A 83 -3.57 -11.15 -12.61
N LEU A 84 -2.48 -10.47 -12.25
CA LEU A 84 -2.20 -9.90 -10.94
C LEU A 84 -1.93 -8.40 -11.10
N LEU A 85 -2.61 -7.59 -10.28
CA LEU A 85 -2.21 -6.21 -10.00
C LEU A 85 -1.65 -6.16 -8.57
N ARG A 86 -0.46 -5.61 -8.41
CA ARG A 86 0.16 -5.38 -7.12
C ARG A 86 0.50 -3.91 -6.94
N ARG A 87 0.18 -3.36 -5.76
CA ARG A 87 0.51 -2.00 -5.37
C ARG A 87 1.25 -2.04 -4.04
N HIS A 88 2.34 -1.31 -3.95
CA HIS A 88 3.19 -1.31 -2.77
C HIS A 88 3.59 0.12 -2.43
N LEU A 89 3.32 0.53 -1.21
CA LEU A 89 3.66 1.82 -0.65
C LEU A 89 4.45 1.61 0.63
N GLU A 90 5.62 2.22 0.73
CA GLU A 90 6.48 2.15 1.91
C GLU A 90 6.83 3.58 2.34
N MET A 91 6.27 4.04 3.46
CA MET A 91 6.42 5.40 3.97
C MET A 91 7.19 5.40 5.28
N ASP A 92 8.30 6.13 5.33
CA ASP A 92 8.89 6.50 6.62
C ASP A 92 8.01 7.62 7.18
N LEU A 93 7.34 7.43 8.32
CA LEU A 93 6.50 8.45 8.93
C LEU A 93 7.34 9.51 9.65
N LEU A 94 8.32 9.03 10.41
CA LEU A 94 9.10 9.85 11.32
C LEU A 94 10.52 9.29 11.42
N GLN A 95 11.51 10.14 11.23
CA GLN A 95 12.91 9.80 11.43
C GLN A 95 13.54 10.74 12.45
N TYR A 96 14.22 10.18 13.44
CA TYR A 96 15.10 10.90 14.35
C TYR A 96 16.47 10.25 14.31
N ARG A 97 17.42 10.93 13.65
CA ARG A 97 18.74 10.35 13.38
C ARG A 97 18.58 8.97 12.70
N ARG A 98 19.05 7.91 13.37
CA ARG A 98 19.00 6.53 12.88
C ARG A 98 17.69 5.81 13.19
N HIS A 99 16.79 6.40 13.97
CA HIS A 99 15.51 5.80 14.33
C HIS A 99 14.47 6.16 13.29
N ILE A 100 13.79 5.17 12.72
CA ILE A 100 12.79 5.35 11.69
C ILE A 100 11.51 4.64 12.11
N PHE A 101 10.40 5.35 12.13
CA PHE A 101 9.06 4.78 12.25
C PHE A 101 8.41 4.79 10.87
N TYR A 102 7.82 3.68 10.44
CA TYR A 102 7.33 3.53 9.07
C TYR A 102 6.00 2.76 9.00
N LEU A 103 5.32 2.91 7.86
CA LEU A 103 4.20 2.09 7.43
C LEU A 103 4.51 1.47 6.08
N GLU A 104 4.04 0.25 5.86
CA GLU A 104 4.16 -0.48 4.60
C GLU A 104 2.79 -1.03 4.24
N PHE A 105 2.34 -0.76 3.03
CA PHE A 105 1.08 -1.25 2.47
C PHE A 105 1.40 -2.00 1.19
N ASN A 106 1.25 -3.31 1.21
CA ASN A 106 1.41 -4.15 0.04
C ASN A 106 0.10 -4.84 -0.28
N GLU A 107 -0.38 -4.63 -1.49
CA GLU A 107 -1.69 -5.04 -1.94
C GLU A 107 -1.56 -5.89 -3.19
N ARG A 108 -2.29 -6.99 -3.24
CA ARG A 108 -2.30 -7.92 -4.38
C ARG A 108 -3.74 -8.25 -4.75
N PHE A 109 -4.13 -7.90 -5.98
CA PHE A 109 -5.43 -8.22 -6.55
C PHE A 109 -5.29 -9.23 -7.69
N PHE A 110 -5.89 -10.40 -7.49
CA PHE A 110 -5.87 -11.53 -8.40
C PHE A 110 -7.20 -11.57 -9.17
N LEU A 111 -7.12 -11.55 -10.49
CA LEU A 111 -8.28 -11.50 -11.39
C LEU A 111 -8.58 -12.89 -11.96
N GLY A 112 -9.78 -13.44 -11.73
CA GLY A 112 -10.23 -14.72 -12.33
C GLY A 112 -10.62 -14.62 -13.82
N VAL A 113 -10.84 -15.75 -14.51
CA VAL A 113 -11.38 -15.75 -15.89
C VAL A 113 -12.90 -15.53 -15.85
N PRO A 114 -13.45 -14.64 -16.70
CA PRO A 114 -14.90 -14.48 -16.80
C PRO A 114 -15.62 -15.79 -17.20
N GLY A 115 -16.60 -16.23 -16.42
CA GLY A 115 -17.54 -17.30 -16.80
C GLY A 115 -17.29 -18.69 -16.20
N ASN A 116 -16.20 -18.92 -15.46
CA ASN A 116 -15.98 -20.18 -14.75
C ASN A 116 -16.47 -20.13 -13.30
N LYS A 117 -17.31 -21.08 -12.91
CA LYS A 117 -17.95 -21.15 -11.57
C LYS A 117 -16.98 -21.47 -10.43
N CYS A 118 -15.79 -22.00 -10.73
CA CYS A 118 -14.76 -22.33 -9.74
C CYS A 118 -13.74 -21.21 -9.51
N GLU A 119 -13.87 -20.09 -10.22
CA GLU A 119 -12.87 -19.01 -10.26
C GLU A 119 -13.40 -17.75 -9.57
N PHE A 120 -12.55 -17.12 -8.76
CA PHE A 120 -12.90 -15.96 -7.93
C PHE A 120 -11.85 -14.87 -8.09
N ASN A 121 -12.24 -13.63 -7.80
CA ASN A 121 -11.27 -12.57 -7.56
C ASN A 121 -10.85 -12.67 -6.09
N LEU A 122 -9.54 -12.59 -5.88
CA LEU A 122 -8.96 -12.58 -4.55
C LEU A 122 -8.21 -11.29 -4.35
N MET A 123 -8.32 -10.77 -3.14
CA MET A 123 -7.42 -9.74 -2.68
C MET A 123 -6.64 -10.17 -1.46
N LYS A 124 -5.35 -9.85 -1.47
CA LYS A 124 -4.49 -9.96 -0.29
C LYS A 124 -3.97 -8.57 0.08
N TYR A 125 -4.10 -8.24 1.36
CA TYR A 125 -3.46 -7.10 1.99
C TYR A 125 -2.37 -7.60 2.93
N ASP A 126 -1.18 -7.04 2.82
CA ASP A 126 -0.07 -7.20 3.75
C ASP A 126 0.32 -5.80 4.22
N ILE A 127 0.03 -5.49 5.49
CA ILE A 127 0.17 -4.13 6.03
C ILE A 127 1.06 -4.17 7.27
N ALA A 128 2.17 -3.43 7.25
CA ALA A 128 2.88 -3.08 8.47
C ALA A 128 2.16 -1.90 9.14
N LEU A 129 1.32 -2.20 10.12
CA LEU A 129 0.49 -1.24 10.86
C LEU A 129 1.31 -0.24 11.67
N LEU A 130 2.47 -0.68 12.16
CA LEU A 130 3.46 0.17 12.80
C LEU A 130 4.81 -0.55 12.77
N GLY A 131 5.75 0.02 12.03
CA GLY A 131 7.11 -0.47 11.94
C GLY A 131 8.12 0.48 12.59
N TYR A 132 9.17 -0.10 13.17
CA TYR A 132 10.33 0.63 13.69
C TYR A 132 11.61 0.02 13.10
N ARG A 133 12.50 0.85 12.58
CA ARG A 133 13.83 0.48 12.05
C ARG A 133 14.91 1.31 12.72
N TYR A 134 16.07 0.70 12.93
CA TYR A 134 17.31 1.39 13.23
C TYR A 134 18.27 1.29 12.05
N ASP A 135 18.78 2.44 11.59
CA ASP A 135 19.72 2.56 10.47
C ASP A 135 21.17 2.25 10.92
N PHE A 136 21.73 1.16 10.39
CA PHE A 136 23.12 0.76 10.61
C PHE A 136 24.07 1.19 9.48
N GLY A 137 23.63 1.99 8.52
CA GLY A 137 24.43 2.45 7.38
C GLY A 137 24.01 1.77 6.08
N ASP A 138 24.20 0.46 5.95
CA ASP A 138 23.85 -0.31 4.74
C ASP A 138 22.60 -1.19 4.89
N TYR A 139 22.14 -1.36 6.13
CA TYR A 139 21.00 -2.19 6.47
C TYR A 139 20.21 -1.61 7.65
N TYR A 140 18.99 -2.11 7.80
CA TYR A 140 18.10 -1.84 8.91
C TYR A 140 17.87 -3.12 9.71
N LEU A 141 17.72 -2.96 11.02
CA LEU A 141 17.09 -3.94 11.88
C LEU A 141 15.89 -3.29 12.54
N GLY A 142 14.79 -4.04 12.64
CA GLY A 142 13.52 -3.47 13.04
C GLY A 142 12.57 -4.40 13.75
N LEU A 143 11.49 -3.81 14.26
CA LEU A 143 10.31 -4.47 14.79
C LEU A 143 9.11 -4.02 13.98
N LEU A 144 8.20 -4.94 13.69
CA LEU A 144 6.99 -4.63 12.93
C LEU A 144 5.78 -5.31 13.55
N LEU A 145 4.70 -4.55 13.69
CA LEU A 145 3.35 -5.08 13.87
C LEU A 145 2.71 -5.16 12.49
N HIS A 146 2.38 -6.38 12.07
CA HIS A 146 1.90 -6.66 10.74
C HIS A 146 0.51 -7.29 10.78
N HIS A 147 -0.20 -7.08 9.68
CA HIS A 147 -1.56 -7.54 9.49
C HIS A 147 -1.69 -8.06 8.06
N GLN A 148 -2.03 -9.34 7.92
CA GLN A 148 -2.35 -9.95 6.64
C GLN A 148 -3.83 -10.25 6.58
N CYS A 149 -4.47 -9.82 5.49
CA CYS A 149 -5.89 -10.03 5.27
C CYS A 149 -6.12 -10.55 3.85
N ASN A 150 -6.72 -11.73 3.74
CA ASN A 150 -7.14 -12.32 2.49
C ASN A 150 -8.66 -12.24 2.35
N ASN A 151 -9.13 -11.58 1.30
CA ASN A 151 -10.53 -11.33 1.02
C ASN A 151 -10.91 -11.94 -0.32
N ILE A 152 -11.77 -12.97 -0.31
CA ILE A 152 -12.48 -13.41 -1.52
C ILE A 152 -13.54 -12.38 -1.86
N ILE A 153 -13.61 -12.02 -3.13
CA ILE A 153 -14.37 -10.88 -3.60
C ILE A 153 -15.52 -11.28 -4.55
N THR A 154 -15.43 -12.41 -5.26
CA THR A 154 -16.53 -12.90 -6.12
C THR A 154 -16.75 -14.40 -5.97
N SER A 155 -18.01 -14.82 -5.83
CA SER A 155 -18.47 -16.06 -6.47
C SER A 155 -20.00 -16.10 -6.58
N GLN A 156 -20.51 -16.60 -7.69
CA GLN A 156 -21.95 -16.84 -7.88
C GLN A 156 -22.45 -18.12 -7.19
N THR A 157 -21.63 -18.85 -6.41
CA THR A 157 -21.98 -20.23 -5.99
C THR A 157 -21.53 -20.65 -4.58
N TYR A 158 -20.69 -19.89 -3.87
CA TYR A 158 -20.17 -20.27 -2.54
C TYR A 158 -21.12 -19.97 -1.38
N GLN A 159 -22.43 -20.05 -1.56
CA GLN A 159 -23.34 -20.03 -0.40
C GLN A 159 -23.22 -21.28 0.49
N ASN A 160 -22.66 -22.41 0.01
CA ASN A 160 -22.82 -23.67 0.75
C ASN A 160 -21.61 -24.58 1.05
N ASP A 161 -20.42 -24.58 0.41
CA ASP A 161 -19.52 -25.75 0.63
C ASP A 161 -18.00 -25.61 0.82
N ILE A 162 -17.29 -24.54 0.46
CA ILE A 162 -15.83 -24.45 0.76
C ILE A 162 -15.39 -22.98 0.91
N ASP A 163 -15.14 -22.54 2.15
CA ASP A 163 -14.55 -21.24 2.43
C ASP A 163 -13.05 -21.30 2.03
N ARG A 164 -12.68 -20.87 0.83
CA ARG A 164 -11.26 -20.81 0.43
C ARG A 164 -10.61 -19.54 0.99
N GLU A 165 -9.32 -19.59 1.29
CA GLU A 165 -8.37 -18.48 1.48
C GLU A 165 -8.70 -17.29 2.41
N ARG A 166 -9.89 -17.18 3.00
CA ARG A 166 -10.23 -16.12 3.96
C ARG A 166 -9.45 -16.36 5.24
N SER A 167 -8.44 -15.53 5.46
CA SER A 167 -7.63 -15.54 6.66
C SER A 167 -7.32 -14.11 7.06
N ASN A 168 -7.33 -13.86 8.36
CA ASN A 168 -6.88 -12.62 8.95
C ASN A 168 -5.83 -12.98 10.00
N THR A 169 -4.62 -12.42 9.92
CA THR A 169 -3.57 -12.65 10.91
C THR A 169 -2.97 -11.33 11.36
N TYR A 170 -2.76 -11.20 12.67
CA TYR A 170 -1.98 -10.13 13.27
C TYR A 170 -0.72 -10.73 13.87
N ASP A 171 0.42 -10.14 13.54
CA ASP A 171 1.72 -10.71 13.86
C ASP A 171 2.73 -9.66 14.31
N LEU A 172 3.57 -10.05 15.26
CA LEU A 172 4.66 -9.23 15.78
C LEU A 172 5.97 -9.85 15.35
N GLY A 173 6.78 -9.12 14.59
CA GLY A 173 8.00 -9.63 14.01
C GLY A 173 9.23 -8.77 14.19
N ILE A 174 10.37 -9.40 13.93
CA ILE A 174 11.68 -8.76 13.79
C ILE A 174 12.04 -8.81 12.30
N GLU A 175 12.55 -7.71 11.76
CA GLU A 175 13.02 -7.62 10.39
C GLU A 175 14.50 -7.24 10.28
N PHE A 176 15.11 -7.71 9.21
CA PHE A 176 16.39 -7.28 8.66
C PHE A 176 16.15 -6.89 7.20
N LEU A 177 16.69 -5.75 6.79
CA LEU A 177 16.49 -5.23 5.44
C LEU A 177 17.71 -4.44 4.97
N THR A 178 18.34 -4.84 3.87
CA THR A 178 19.37 -4.01 3.24
C THR A 178 18.73 -2.79 2.57
N LYS A 179 19.41 -1.63 2.56
CA LYS A 179 18.82 -0.38 2.03
C LYS A 179 18.35 -0.50 0.57
N ASN A 180 19.08 -1.26 -0.24
CA ASN A 180 18.77 -1.52 -1.64
C ASN A 180 17.59 -2.49 -1.85
N MET A 181 16.97 -3.04 -0.81
CA MET A 181 15.75 -3.84 -0.89
C MET A 181 14.49 -3.03 -0.59
N ARG A 182 14.65 -1.78 -0.14
CA ARG A 182 13.53 -0.84 0.03
C ARG A 182 12.96 -0.43 -1.33
N THR A 183 11.65 -0.17 -1.36
CA THR A 183 10.95 0.24 -2.58
C THR A 183 11.54 1.55 -3.13
N GLY A 184 11.88 1.61 -4.42
CA GLY A 184 12.47 2.79 -5.05
C GLY A 184 13.97 2.96 -4.78
N MET A 185 14.58 2.15 -3.90
CA MET A 185 16.00 2.26 -3.55
C MET A 185 16.84 1.15 -4.16
N LYS A 186 16.28 0.34 -5.07
CA LYS A 186 16.99 -0.81 -5.63
C LYS A 186 18.23 -0.44 -6.43
N ASN A 187 18.29 0.78 -6.95
CA ASN A 187 19.45 1.31 -7.66
C ASN A 187 20.45 2.07 -6.78
N ARG A 188 20.23 2.13 -5.46
CA ARG A 188 21.08 2.89 -4.55
C ARG A 188 22.56 2.55 -4.75
N GLY A 189 23.35 3.60 -4.99
CA GLY A 189 24.79 3.54 -5.23
C GLY A 189 25.21 3.09 -6.63
N ILE A 190 24.30 2.87 -7.57
CA ILE A 190 24.64 2.60 -8.99
C ILE A 190 24.77 3.95 -9.70
N ASN A 191 25.92 4.23 -10.30
CA ASN A 191 26.13 5.49 -11.02
C ASN A 191 25.62 5.38 -12.47
N PHE A 192 24.43 5.85 -12.78
CA PHE A 192 23.91 5.79 -14.15
C PHE A 192 24.51 6.83 -15.11
N ASP A 193 25.23 7.82 -14.59
CA ASP A 193 25.89 8.88 -15.36
C ASP A 193 27.38 8.58 -15.61
N SER A 194 27.82 7.36 -15.31
CA SER A 194 29.18 6.91 -15.60
C SER A 194 29.50 7.03 -17.10
N PRO A 195 30.68 7.54 -17.49
CA PRO A 195 31.10 7.57 -18.90
C PRO A 195 31.26 6.15 -19.49
N ASN A 196 31.42 5.14 -18.63
CA ASN A 196 31.51 3.75 -19.04
C ASN A 196 30.11 3.17 -19.22
N ASN A 197 29.81 2.65 -20.40
CA ASN A 197 28.51 2.04 -20.66
C ASN A 197 28.29 0.72 -19.89
N PHE A 198 29.34 0.07 -19.38
CA PHE A 198 29.25 -1.22 -18.69
C PHE A 198 29.96 -1.18 -17.33
N GLU A 199 29.33 -1.77 -16.31
CA GLU A 199 29.91 -1.99 -14.98
C GLU A 199 29.38 -3.31 -14.41
N PHE A 200 30.28 -4.22 -14.00
CA PHE A 200 29.86 -5.39 -13.23
C PHE A 200 29.52 -4.94 -11.81
N LEU A 201 28.28 -5.20 -11.37
CA LEU A 201 27.79 -4.72 -10.08
C LEU A 201 28.07 -5.75 -8.98
N GLY A 202 27.72 -7.02 -9.23
CA GLY A 202 27.89 -8.10 -8.25
C GLY A 202 27.25 -7.81 -6.89
N ARG A 203 26.13 -7.07 -6.85
CA ARG A 203 25.55 -6.58 -5.60
C ARG A 203 24.49 -7.53 -5.07
N LEU A 204 24.52 -7.77 -3.77
CA LEU A 204 23.50 -8.53 -3.05
C LEU A 204 22.62 -7.60 -2.23
N GLY A 205 21.31 -7.85 -2.26
CA GLY A 205 20.33 -7.29 -1.34
C GLY A 205 19.60 -8.41 -0.62
N GLY A 206 19.21 -8.16 0.64
CA GLY A 206 18.49 -9.13 1.46
C GLY A 206 17.38 -8.49 2.28
N LYS A 207 16.22 -9.15 2.33
CA LYS A 207 15.16 -8.92 3.31
C LYS A 207 14.92 -10.23 4.04
N PHE A 208 14.81 -10.18 5.36
CA PHE A 208 14.46 -11.33 6.18
C PHE A 208 13.59 -10.86 7.32
N TRP A 209 12.49 -11.54 7.58
CA TRP A 209 11.69 -11.26 8.75
C TRP A 209 11.06 -12.53 9.33
N VAL A 210 10.86 -12.50 10.65
CA VAL A 210 10.29 -13.60 11.44
C VAL A 210 9.27 -13.00 12.36
N SER A 211 8.03 -13.48 12.31
CA SER A 211 6.94 -12.99 13.14
C SER A 211 6.22 -14.09 13.89
N LYS A 212 5.83 -13.77 15.12
CA LYS A 212 4.92 -14.56 15.93
C LYS A 212 3.50 -14.11 15.62
N ILE A 213 2.63 -15.06 15.27
CA ILE A 213 1.21 -14.78 15.11
C ILE A 213 0.59 -14.57 16.49
N LEU A 214 -0.02 -13.40 16.68
CA LEU A 214 -0.71 -13.00 17.91
C LEU A 214 -2.18 -13.41 17.87
N SER A 215 -2.81 -13.22 16.72
CA SER A 215 -4.21 -13.55 16.46
C SER A 215 -4.34 -14.05 15.03
N ALA A 216 -5.14 -15.09 14.84
CA ALA A 216 -5.44 -15.65 13.54
C ALA A 216 -6.91 -16.04 13.48
N GLU A 217 -7.62 -15.55 12.46
CA GLU A 217 -8.95 -15.99 12.12
C GLU A 217 -8.86 -17.00 10.98
N ARG A 218 -9.58 -18.12 11.09
CA ARG A 218 -9.75 -19.13 10.02
C ARG A 218 -8.47 -19.85 9.56
N ILE A 219 -7.33 -19.59 10.20
CA ILE A 219 -6.06 -20.26 9.91
C ILE A 219 -5.36 -20.63 11.22
N ASN A 220 -4.78 -21.83 11.28
CA ASN A 220 -3.96 -22.25 12.42
C ASN A 220 -2.48 -22.07 12.07
N LEU A 221 -1.94 -20.91 12.42
CA LEU A 221 -0.57 -20.49 12.15
C LEU A 221 0.06 -19.94 13.43
N ASP A 222 1.28 -20.38 13.73
CA ASP A 222 2.02 -19.97 14.92
C ASP A 222 3.12 -18.96 14.59
N TRP A 223 3.83 -19.15 13.49
CA TRP A 223 4.89 -18.26 13.03
C TRP A 223 4.86 -18.11 11.51
N LEU A 224 5.30 -16.95 11.06
CA LEU A 224 5.55 -16.63 9.67
C LEU A 224 7.00 -16.20 9.52
N ILE A 225 7.69 -16.78 8.54
CA ILE A 225 9.08 -16.46 8.22
C ILE A 225 9.15 -16.18 6.74
N GLU A 226 9.82 -15.10 6.34
CA GLU A 226 10.09 -14.82 4.94
C GLU A 226 11.53 -14.35 4.78
N GLY A 227 12.18 -14.89 3.76
CA GLY A 227 13.49 -14.46 3.30
C GLY A 227 13.45 -14.12 1.83
N GLN A 228 14.17 -13.08 1.44
CA GLN A 228 14.30 -12.62 0.07
C GLN A 228 15.75 -12.21 -0.17
N VAL A 229 16.33 -12.66 -1.28
CA VAL A 229 17.68 -12.30 -1.69
C VAL A 229 17.64 -11.89 -3.16
N ARG A 230 18.19 -10.72 -3.45
CA ARG A 230 18.34 -10.20 -4.82
C ARG A 230 19.81 -10.10 -5.18
N TYR A 231 20.14 -10.50 -6.40
CA TYR A 231 21.45 -10.32 -7.00
C TYR A 231 21.37 -9.44 -8.25
N ASP A 232 22.05 -8.31 -8.20
CA ASP A 232 22.16 -7.35 -9.31
C ASP A 232 23.45 -7.63 -10.07
N ILE A 233 23.33 -8.04 -11.34
CA ILE A 233 24.43 -8.68 -12.07
C ILE A 233 25.42 -7.62 -12.60
N PHE A 234 24.96 -6.77 -13.50
CA PHE A 234 25.75 -5.71 -14.13
C PHE A 234 24.85 -4.52 -14.50
N ARG A 235 25.46 -3.37 -14.77
CA ARG A 235 24.82 -2.21 -15.38
C ARG A 235 25.27 -2.11 -16.83
N TYR A 236 24.33 -2.05 -17.77
CA TYR A 236 24.58 -1.62 -19.15
C TYR A 236 23.78 -0.36 -19.45
N LYS A 237 24.45 0.79 -19.50
CA LYS A 237 23.82 2.13 -19.52
C LYS A 237 22.83 2.26 -18.36
N ARG A 238 21.53 2.30 -18.65
CA ARG A 238 20.42 2.41 -17.69
C ARG A 238 19.77 1.07 -17.34
N LEU A 239 20.27 -0.04 -17.88
CA LEU A 239 19.73 -1.39 -17.68
C LEU A 239 20.49 -2.13 -16.58
N VAL A 240 19.75 -2.76 -15.66
CA VAL A 240 20.28 -3.60 -14.58
C VAL A 240 19.50 -4.92 -14.53
N PRO A 241 20.00 -5.99 -15.17
CA PRO A 241 19.46 -7.34 -14.98
C PRO A 241 19.68 -7.84 -13.54
N TYR A 242 18.70 -8.56 -13.03
CA TYR A 242 18.73 -9.13 -11.69
C TYR A 242 18.04 -10.49 -11.63
N ILE A 243 18.36 -11.22 -10.57
CA ILE A 243 17.65 -12.42 -10.14
C ILE A 243 17.29 -12.23 -8.67
N GLU A 244 16.07 -12.62 -8.31
CA GLU A 244 15.57 -12.54 -6.95
C GLU A 244 14.96 -13.89 -6.54
N VAL A 245 15.29 -14.34 -5.34
CA VAL A 245 14.76 -15.56 -4.75
C VAL A 245 14.06 -15.19 -3.46
N THR A 246 12.81 -15.61 -3.32
CA THR A 246 12.01 -15.44 -2.10
C THR A 246 11.61 -16.79 -1.56
N GLY A 247 11.54 -16.94 -0.25
CA GLY A 247 10.98 -18.10 0.40
C GLY A 247 10.17 -17.69 1.62
N GLU A 248 8.92 -18.10 1.66
CA GLU A 248 8.05 -17.93 2.81
C GLU A 248 7.82 -19.30 3.48
N ALA A 249 7.87 -19.33 4.82
CA ALA A 249 7.61 -20.50 5.64
C ALA A 249 6.49 -20.20 6.64
N LEU A 250 5.39 -20.94 6.48
CA LEU A 250 4.20 -20.90 7.34
C LEU A 250 4.33 -22.02 8.37
N LEU A 251 4.58 -21.69 9.64
CA LEU A 251 4.77 -22.66 10.71
C LEU A 251 3.51 -22.74 11.58
N GLY A 252 2.92 -23.93 11.67
CA GLY A 252 1.80 -24.27 12.54
C GLY A 252 1.78 -25.77 12.78
N PRO A 253 0.62 -26.44 12.81
CA PRO A 253 0.56 -27.91 12.91
C PRO A 253 1.30 -28.63 11.77
N VAL A 254 1.39 -27.99 10.60
CA VAL A 254 2.15 -28.46 9.44
C VAL A 254 2.97 -27.30 8.91
N THR A 255 4.30 -27.47 8.86
CA THR A 255 5.21 -26.52 8.21
C THR A 255 5.03 -26.55 6.70
N ARG A 256 4.87 -25.38 6.10
CA ARG A 256 4.67 -25.23 4.65
C ARG A 256 5.63 -24.19 4.11
N LEU A 257 6.05 -24.40 2.86
CA LEU A 257 7.00 -23.52 2.17
C LEU A 257 6.38 -23.01 0.87
N ALA A 258 6.59 -21.72 0.61
CA ALA A 258 6.16 -21.00 -0.58
C ALA A 258 7.40 -20.31 -1.20
N PRO A 259 8.23 -21.05 -1.96
CA PRO A 259 9.35 -20.46 -2.70
C PRO A 259 8.89 -19.69 -3.93
N SER A 260 9.66 -18.68 -4.32
CA SER A 260 9.52 -18.00 -5.59
C SER A 260 10.87 -17.56 -6.14
N VAL A 261 10.98 -17.48 -7.46
CA VAL A 261 12.15 -16.98 -8.18
C VAL A 261 11.66 -16.01 -9.24
N GLU A 262 12.23 -14.81 -9.24
CA GLU A 262 11.98 -13.77 -10.21
C GLU A 262 13.27 -13.45 -10.97
N PHE A 263 13.15 -13.26 -12.28
CA PHE A 263 14.21 -12.69 -13.10
C PHE A 263 13.64 -11.51 -13.87
N GLY A 264 14.43 -10.46 -14.00
CA GLY A 264 13.98 -9.24 -14.66
C GLY A 264 15.13 -8.34 -15.06
N THR A 265 14.78 -7.26 -15.76
CA THR A 265 15.73 -6.20 -16.12
C THR A 265 15.13 -4.88 -15.72
N ARG A 266 15.81 -4.15 -14.83
CA ARG A 266 15.40 -2.80 -14.42
C ARG A 266 15.93 -1.80 -15.42
N TYR A 267 15.07 -0.93 -15.92
CA TYR A 267 15.44 0.20 -16.76
C TYR A 267 15.21 1.50 -15.99
N HIS A 268 16.32 2.17 -15.66
CA HIS A 268 16.29 3.38 -14.86
C HIS A 268 15.99 4.63 -15.71
N LEU A 269 14.88 5.28 -15.40
CA LEU A 269 14.37 6.48 -16.04
C LEU A 269 14.32 7.63 -15.05
N SER A 270 15.48 8.23 -14.76
CA SER A 270 15.63 9.41 -13.89
C SER A 270 15.15 9.16 -12.46
N LYS A 271 13.84 9.21 -12.20
CA LYS A 271 13.22 9.01 -10.88
C LYS A 271 12.51 7.68 -10.73
N MET A 272 12.36 6.94 -11.83
CA MET A 272 11.50 5.77 -11.88
C MET A 272 12.21 4.59 -12.56
N ASP A 273 11.97 3.40 -12.04
CA ASP A 273 12.44 2.15 -12.60
C ASP A 273 11.29 1.41 -13.28
N VAL A 274 11.47 1.06 -14.55
CA VAL A 274 10.56 0.20 -15.30
C VAL A 274 11.19 -1.17 -15.40
N THR A 275 10.50 -2.19 -14.91
CA THR A 275 11.06 -3.52 -14.71
C THR A 275 10.15 -4.58 -15.32
N PRO A 276 10.36 -4.97 -16.59
CA PRO A 276 9.83 -6.24 -17.08
C PRO A 276 10.43 -7.40 -16.29
N PHE A 277 9.58 -8.36 -15.91
CA PHE A 277 10.00 -9.53 -15.13
C PHE A 277 9.20 -10.77 -15.49
N PHE A 278 9.78 -11.92 -15.13
CA PHE A 278 9.13 -13.21 -15.07
C PHE A 278 9.33 -13.78 -13.67
N LYS A 279 8.27 -14.33 -13.10
CA LYS A 279 8.27 -14.86 -11.75
C LYS A 279 7.63 -16.23 -11.73
N TRP A 280 8.40 -17.23 -11.32
CA TRP A 280 7.86 -18.51 -10.88
C TRP A 280 7.61 -18.45 -9.37
N SER A 281 6.50 -19.01 -8.91
CA SER A 281 6.19 -19.04 -7.49
C SER A 281 5.29 -20.22 -7.14
N ARG A 282 5.38 -20.64 -5.89
CA ARG A 282 4.48 -21.59 -5.27
C ARG A 282 3.69 -20.90 -4.17
N ASN A 283 2.37 -20.77 -4.34
CA ASN A 283 1.45 -20.27 -3.33
C ASN A 283 0.86 -21.42 -2.51
N GLN A 284 0.43 -21.12 -1.29
CA GLN A 284 -0.27 -22.03 -0.39
C GLN A 284 -1.66 -21.44 -0.12
N GLU A 285 -2.70 -22.03 -0.73
CA GLU A 285 -4.08 -21.61 -0.51
C GLU A 285 -4.67 -22.37 0.68
N ALA A 286 -5.15 -21.67 1.71
CA ALA A 286 -5.89 -22.29 2.81
C ALA A 286 -7.29 -22.71 2.32
N LEU A 287 -7.74 -23.91 2.66
CA LEU A 287 -9.09 -24.39 2.40
C LEU A 287 -9.81 -24.67 3.72
N LEU A 288 -10.87 -23.93 4.03
CA LEU A 288 -11.73 -24.23 5.16
C LEU A 288 -12.76 -25.27 4.73
N VAL A 289 -12.66 -26.46 5.32
CA VAL A 289 -13.68 -27.49 5.22
C VAL A 289 -14.67 -27.24 6.36
N THR A 290 -15.91 -26.91 6.01
CA THR A 290 -16.97 -26.40 6.91
C THR A 290 -17.39 -27.33 8.05
N HIS A 291 -16.82 -28.52 8.21
CA HIS A 291 -17.32 -29.53 9.17
C HIS A 291 -16.31 -30.12 10.15
N THR A 292 -15.05 -29.63 10.22
CA THR A 292 -14.13 -30.07 11.29
C THR A 292 -13.07 -29.02 11.61
N PRO A 293 -12.99 -28.51 12.86
CA PRO A 293 -12.03 -27.47 13.26
C PRO A 293 -10.57 -27.96 13.38
N ILE A 294 -10.28 -29.23 13.07
CA ILE A 294 -9.02 -29.85 13.49
C ILE A 294 -7.94 -29.78 12.40
N GLN A 295 -8.27 -29.61 11.11
CA GLN A 295 -7.27 -29.44 10.05
C GLN A 295 -7.81 -28.61 8.89
N THR A 296 -7.31 -27.39 8.69
CA THR A 296 -7.47 -26.63 7.45
C THR A 296 -6.51 -27.24 6.41
N PRO A 297 -6.97 -27.98 5.38
CA PRO A 297 -6.10 -28.38 4.28
C PRO A 297 -5.57 -27.14 3.56
N PHE A 298 -4.34 -27.20 3.04
CA PHE A 298 -3.90 -26.18 2.08
C PHE A 298 -3.47 -26.88 0.81
N ILE A 299 -3.73 -26.24 -0.32
CA ILE A 299 -3.28 -26.71 -1.62
C ILE A 299 -2.09 -25.85 -2.04
N ALA A 300 -0.99 -26.53 -2.32
CA ALA A 300 0.16 -25.93 -2.95
C ALA A 300 -0.09 -25.76 -4.45
N LYS A 301 0.06 -24.55 -4.95
CA LYS A 301 -0.18 -24.23 -6.35
C LYS A 301 0.98 -23.47 -6.94
N ASN A 302 1.41 -23.91 -8.11
CA ASN A 302 2.51 -23.29 -8.84
C ASN A 302 1.96 -22.36 -9.91
N TYR A 303 2.66 -21.26 -10.11
CA TYR A 303 2.37 -20.35 -11.20
C TYR A 303 3.63 -19.74 -11.80
N LEU A 304 3.50 -19.38 -13.08
CA LEU A 304 4.45 -18.56 -13.82
C LEU A 304 3.73 -17.28 -14.24
N LEU A 305 4.23 -16.14 -13.76
CA LEU A 305 3.73 -14.81 -14.01
C LEU A 305 4.75 -14.05 -14.87
N ALA A 306 4.29 -13.26 -15.84
CA ALA A 306 5.11 -12.29 -16.53
C ALA A 306 4.44 -10.92 -16.45
N GLY A 307 5.23 -9.86 -16.23
CA GLY A 307 4.66 -8.55 -15.99
C GLY A 307 5.66 -7.42 -16.09
N ILE A 308 5.18 -6.22 -15.75
CA ILE A 308 5.96 -5.00 -15.67
C ILE A 308 5.73 -4.40 -14.28
N ARG A 309 6.82 -4.02 -13.62
CA ARG A 309 6.83 -3.27 -12.35
C ARG A 309 7.37 -1.88 -12.58
N LEU A 310 6.64 -0.91 -12.07
CA LEU A 310 6.93 0.51 -12.04
C LEU A 310 7.28 0.86 -10.61
N GLU A 311 8.49 1.35 -10.34
CA GLU A 311 8.97 1.62 -8.99
C GLU A 311 9.63 3.01 -8.91
N THR A 312 9.30 3.81 -7.89
CA THR A 312 9.82 5.17 -7.73
C THR A 312 10.11 5.48 -6.25
N LEU A 313 10.99 6.44 -6.04
CA LEU A 313 11.35 6.97 -4.72
C LEU A 313 11.02 8.46 -4.70
N LEU A 314 10.11 8.86 -3.80
CA LEU A 314 9.85 10.25 -3.49
C LEU A 314 10.62 10.61 -2.21
N ASP A 315 11.62 11.48 -2.36
CA ASP A 315 12.44 12.05 -1.30
C ASP A 315 12.67 13.55 -1.59
N ALA A 316 13.30 14.26 -0.65
CA ALA A 316 13.50 15.71 -0.74
C ALA A 316 14.22 16.17 -2.03
N ASP A 317 15.04 15.31 -2.64
CA ASP A 317 15.78 15.62 -3.86
C ASP A 317 14.92 15.38 -5.13
N ASN A 318 13.95 14.46 -5.06
CA ASN A 318 13.10 14.07 -6.19
C ASN A 318 11.83 14.92 -6.39
N PHE A 319 11.50 15.87 -5.53
CA PHE A 319 10.31 16.74 -5.70
C PHE A 319 10.46 17.85 -6.75
N LYS A 320 11.68 18.14 -7.23
CA LYS A 320 11.87 19.12 -8.31
C LYS A 320 11.56 18.49 -9.65
N GLY A 321 10.38 18.78 -10.23
CA GLY A 321 9.99 18.32 -11.55
C GLY A 321 11.04 18.68 -12.62
N PRO A 322 11.25 17.86 -13.67
CA PRO A 322 12.21 18.19 -14.71
C PRO A 322 11.80 19.48 -15.46
N GLU A 323 12.65 20.51 -15.40
CA GLU A 323 12.39 21.82 -16.01
C GLU A 323 12.64 21.89 -17.54
N GLY A 324 12.99 20.77 -18.18
CA GLY A 324 13.41 20.76 -19.59
C GLY A 324 12.28 21.01 -20.60
N GLU A 325 12.57 21.74 -21.67
CA GLU A 325 11.75 21.76 -22.89
C GLU A 325 12.04 20.51 -23.72
N GLY A 326 11.06 19.61 -23.87
CA GLY A 326 11.24 18.38 -24.66
C GLY A 326 10.29 17.24 -24.26
N LEU A 327 10.49 16.08 -24.88
CA LEU A 327 9.81 14.83 -24.53
C LEU A 327 10.35 14.31 -23.19
N GLN A 328 9.49 14.20 -22.19
CA GLN A 328 9.83 13.71 -20.85
C GLN A 328 9.06 12.43 -20.56
N LEU A 329 9.75 11.37 -20.14
CA LEU A 329 9.16 10.11 -19.66
C LEU A 329 9.08 10.14 -18.14
N PHE A 330 7.92 9.75 -17.59
CA PHE A 330 7.62 9.81 -16.15
C PHE A 330 8.08 11.12 -15.48
N PRO A 331 7.72 12.30 -16.04
CA PRO A 331 8.15 13.58 -15.49
C PRO A 331 7.78 13.76 -14.01
N GLU A 332 6.59 13.30 -13.63
CA GLU A 332 6.04 13.49 -12.29
C GLU A 332 5.29 12.23 -11.84
N THR A 333 5.44 11.90 -10.57
CA THR A 333 4.62 10.92 -9.87
C THR A 333 4.06 11.59 -8.64
N HIS A 334 2.75 11.49 -8.50
CA HIS A 334 2.01 12.05 -7.39
C HIS A 334 1.19 10.94 -6.72
N GLY A 335 0.54 11.27 -5.61
CA GLY A 335 -0.46 10.41 -5.02
C GLY A 335 -1.08 11.02 -3.78
N GLN A 336 -2.02 10.25 -3.25
CA GLN A 336 -2.66 10.57 -1.98
C GLN A 336 -2.96 9.29 -1.22
N ALA A 337 -2.71 9.31 0.07
CA ALA A 337 -3.04 8.21 0.96
C ALA A 337 -3.70 8.77 2.21
N GLY A 338 -4.70 8.09 2.75
CA GLY A 338 -5.34 8.59 3.96
C GLY A 338 -6.26 7.61 4.62
N TYR A 339 -6.65 7.99 5.83
CA TYR A 339 -7.60 7.25 6.65
C TYR A 339 -8.48 8.22 7.39
N ALA A 340 -9.76 7.89 7.48
CA ALA A 340 -10.76 8.65 8.21
C ALA A 340 -11.60 7.73 9.08
N LEU A 341 -12.06 8.25 10.22
CA LEU A 341 -13.02 7.61 11.09
C LEU A 341 -14.41 8.16 10.80
N PHE A 342 -15.38 7.26 10.67
CA PHE A 342 -16.78 7.65 10.66
C PHE A 342 -17.22 8.02 12.07
N LEU A 343 -17.85 9.17 12.23
CA LEU A 343 -18.34 9.61 13.54
C LEU A 343 -19.67 8.94 13.91
N ASN A 344 -20.56 8.77 12.95
CA ASN A 344 -21.94 8.32 13.16
C ASN A 344 -22.41 7.28 12.12
N ASN A 345 -21.50 6.45 11.58
CA ASN A 345 -21.90 5.39 10.63
C ASN A 345 -22.18 4.08 11.41
N PRO A 346 -23.41 3.53 11.34
CA PRO A 346 -23.77 2.33 12.09
C PRO A 346 -23.06 1.06 11.58
N ASN A 347 -22.47 1.11 10.39
CA ASN A 347 -21.96 -0.07 9.70
C ASN A 347 -20.43 -0.06 9.57
N PHE A 348 -19.82 1.10 9.41
CA PHE A 348 -18.37 1.23 9.23
C PHE A 348 -17.73 2.09 10.30
N LYS A 349 -16.51 1.72 10.66
CA LYS A 349 -15.69 2.44 11.62
C LYS A 349 -14.74 3.42 10.95
N GLY A 350 -14.20 3.05 9.79
CA GLY A 350 -13.33 3.94 9.04
C GLY A 350 -13.37 3.75 7.54
N ASN A 351 -12.76 4.71 6.87
CA ASN A 351 -12.58 4.78 5.43
C ASN A 351 -11.09 4.99 5.15
N GLY A 352 -10.46 4.08 4.41
CA GLY A 352 -9.10 4.23 3.93
C GLY A 352 -9.07 4.46 2.42
N PHE A 353 -8.05 5.16 1.95
CA PHE A 353 -7.81 5.31 0.51
C PHE A 353 -6.32 5.39 0.20
N LEU A 354 -5.97 4.92 -1.00
CA LEU A 354 -4.64 5.03 -1.58
C LEU A 354 -4.79 5.26 -3.07
N GLN A 355 -4.16 6.31 -3.57
CA GLN A 355 -4.10 6.67 -4.98
C GLN A 355 -2.67 7.02 -5.37
N VAL A 356 -2.29 6.59 -6.56
CA VAL A 356 -1.00 6.86 -7.18
C VAL A 356 -1.25 7.34 -8.60
N ASP A 357 -0.63 8.46 -8.94
CA ASP A 357 -0.86 9.21 -10.16
C ASP A 357 0.44 9.37 -10.94
N PHE A 358 0.50 8.77 -12.12
CA PHE A 358 1.67 8.85 -12.99
C PHE A 358 1.38 9.75 -14.18
N GLU A 359 2.17 10.80 -14.35
CA GLU A 359 2.29 11.46 -15.64
C GLU A 359 3.28 10.63 -16.47
N ALA A 360 2.80 9.74 -17.33
CA ALA A 360 3.63 8.75 -18.01
C ALA A 360 4.53 9.36 -19.10
N LEU A 361 4.00 10.32 -19.85
CA LEU A 361 4.73 10.99 -20.93
C LEU A 361 4.27 12.43 -21.07
N ARG A 362 5.20 13.39 -21.12
CA ARG A 362 4.92 14.81 -21.35
C ARG A 362 5.67 15.30 -22.59
N TRP A 363 4.92 15.89 -23.51
CA TRP A 363 5.41 16.67 -24.65
C TRP A 363 4.56 17.95 -24.64
N LYS A 364 5.08 19.00 -23.99
CA LYS A 364 4.30 20.22 -23.71
C LYS A 364 3.62 20.72 -25.02
N PRO A 365 2.32 21.07 -24.99
CA PRO A 365 1.42 21.18 -23.83
C PRO A 365 0.69 19.89 -23.39
N TRP A 366 1.05 18.73 -23.96
CA TRP A 366 0.34 17.47 -23.78
C TRP A 366 1.00 16.55 -22.75
N THR A 367 0.17 15.85 -21.97
CA THR A 367 0.60 14.82 -21.01
C THR A 367 -0.29 13.58 -21.12
N ILE A 368 0.30 12.42 -21.36
CA ILE A 368 -0.36 11.11 -21.17
C ILE A 368 -0.23 10.74 -19.70
N PHE A 369 -1.34 10.35 -19.08
CA PHE A 369 -1.36 9.99 -17.66
C PHE A 369 -1.99 8.62 -17.41
N PHE A 370 -1.60 8.03 -16.28
CA PHE A 370 -2.13 6.80 -15.76
C PHE A 370 -2.26 6.93 -14.24
N TYR A 371 -3.49 6.85 -13.75
CA TYR A 371 -3.84 6.99 -12.34
C TYR A 371 -4.46 5.67 -11.87
N THR A 372 -4.18 5.29 -10.64
CA THR A 372 -4.83 4.15 -10.00
C THR A 372 -5.16 4.47 -8.56
N GLY A 373 -6.31 4.02 -8.11
CA GLY A 373 -6.69 4.22 -6.72
C GLY A 373 -7.55 3.10 -6.17
N MET A 374 -7.68 3.16 -4.85
CA MET A 374 -8.56 2.32 -4.07
C MET A 374 -9.13 3.14 -2.92
N ASN A 375 -10.38 2.90 -2.60
CA ASN A 375 -10.97 3.25 -1.33
C ASN A 375 -11.57 2.01 -0.68
N TYR A 376 -11.57 1.96 0.64
CA TYR A 376 -12.22 0.90 1.38
C TYR A 376 -12.88 1.41 2.65
N ASN A 377 -13.96 0.76 3.06
CA ASN A 377 -14.58 0.97 4.37
C ASN A 377 -14.32 -0.23 5.27
N THR A 378 -14.11 0.02 6.55
CA THR A 378 -13.76 -1.00 7.54
C THR A 378 -14.89 -1.28 8.53
N GLY A 379 -15.04 -2.56 8.90
CA GLY A 379 -16.00 -3.01 9.92
C GLY A 379 -15.68 -2.49 11.33
N HIS A 380 -16.69 -2.52 12.21
CA HIS A 380 -16.57 -2.04 13.59
C HIS A 380 -15.68 -2.90 14.49
N GLU A 381 -15.69 -4.21 14.29
CA GLU A 381 -15.10 -5.17 15.22
C GLU A 381 -13.61 -5.45 14.94
N ASP A 382 -13.18 -5.49 13.68
CA ASP A 382 -11.88 -6.02 13.28
C ASP A 382 -11.09 -5.10 12.31
N PHE A 383 -11.60 -3.90 12.01
CA PHE A 383 -11.03 -2.98 11.00
C PHE A 383 -10.83 -3.61 9.62
N ARG A 384 -11.48 -4.74 9.33
CA ARG A 384 -11.36 -5.43 8.06
C ARG A 384 -12.00 -4.60 6.95
N PRO A 385 -11.38 -4.49 5.76
CA PRO A 385 -12.01 -3.94 4.58
C PRO A 385 -13.26 -4.75 4.19
N GLU A 386 -14.42 -4.12 4.28
CA GLU A 386 -15.71 -4.74 3.98
C GLU A 386 -16.28 -4.31 2.63
N LYS A 387 -16.02 -3.06 2.24
CA LYS A 387 -16.38 -2.51 0.93
C LYS A 387 -15.14 -1.93 0.31
N VAL A 388 -14.88 -2.27 -0.94
CA VAL A 388 -13.69 -1.79 -1.64
C VAL A 388 -14.04 -1.35 -3.04
N ASN A 389 -13.63 -0.15 -3.40
CA ASN A 389 -13.71 0.36 -4.77
C ASN A 389 -12.31 0.49 -5.35
N TYR A 390 -12.12 -0.02 -6.57
CA TYR A 390 -10.88 0.11 -7.34
C TYR A 390 -11.15 0.89 -8.59
N TRP A 391 -10.20 1.74 -8.95
CA TRP A 391 -10.24 2.37 -10.25
C TRP A 391 -8.86 2.45 -10.88
N ILE A 392 -8.87 2.37 -12.20
CA ILE A 392 -7.74 2.72 -13.06
C ILE A 392 -8.26 3.76 -14.03
N GLN A 393 -7.61 4.92 -14.07
CA GLN A 393 -7.91 5.99 -15.00
C GLN A 393 -6.70 6.24 -15.90
N TYR A 394 -6.94 6.41 -17.19
CA TYR A 394 -5.89 6.83 -18.12
C TYR A 394 -6.46 7.81 -19.14
N GLY A 395 -5.59 8.61 -19.73
CA GLY A 395 -6.04 9.63 -20.65
C GLY A 395 -4.94 10.55 -21.14
N LEU A 396 -5.38 11.65 -21.72
CA LEU A 396 -4.53 12.69 -22.29
C LEU A 396 -4.98 14.05 -21.76
N THR A 397 -4.06 14.76 -21.13
CA THR A 397 -4.23 16.15 -20.69
C THR A 397 -3.62 17.09 -21.71
N TYR A 398 -4.32 18.19 -22.01
CA TYR A 398 -3.79 19.41 -22.61
C TYR A 398 -3.78 20.51 -21.54
N GLY A 399 -2.59 21.00 -21.19
CA GLY A 399 -2.42 22.03 -20.14
C GLY A 399 -1.88 23.34 -20.70
N TRP A 400 -2.44 24.46 -20.25
CA TRP A 400 -1.94 25.81 -20.55
C TRP A 400 -2.05 26.70 -19.33
N ASP A 401 -1.02 27.51 -19.06
CA ASP A 401 -0.94 28.37 -17.86
C ASP A 401 -1.33 27.60 -16.57
N LYS A 402 -2.42 28.01 -15.92
CA LYS A 402 -3.00 27.39 -14.72
C LYS A 402 -4.19 26.46 -15.00
N TYR A 403 -4.53 26.21 -16.25
CA TYR A 403 -5.71 25.46 -16.66
C TYR A 403 -5.35 24.15 -17.36
N PHE A 404 -6.30 23.23 -17.41
CA PHE A 404 -6.19 22.00 -18.17
C PHE A 404 -7.54 21.53 -18.71
N VAL A 405 -7.48 20.74 -19.77
CA VAL A 405 -8.56 19.88 -20.25
C VAL A 405 -7.99 18.48 -20.44
N GLU A 406 -8.72 17.44 -20.04
CA GLU A 406 -8.34 16.06 -20.27
C GLU A 406 -9.50 15.22 -20.78
N GLY A 407 -9.19 14.35 -21.74
CA GLY A 407 -10.03 13.21 -22.08
C GLY A 407 -9.56 11.99 -21.32
N PHE A 408 -10.48 11.26 -20.71
CA PHE A 408 -10.14 10.16 -19.81
C PHE A 408 -11.05 8.96 -19.98
N VAL A 409 -10.53 7.79 -19.60
CA VAL A 409 -11.30 6.57 -19.38
C VAL A 409 -10.99 6.07 -17.97
N VAL A 410 -12.03 5.82 -17.17
CA VAL A 410 -11.94 5.15 -15.87
C VAL A 410 -12.53 3.75 -15.99
N ASN A 411 -11.81 2.74 -15.52
CA ASN A 411 -12.34 1.41 -15.27
C ASN A 411 -12.53 1.30 -13.76
N ASN A 412 -13.78 1.10 -13.30
CA ASN A 412 -14.16 1.08 -11.90
C ASN A 412 -14.70 -0.30 -11.52
N TRP A 413 -14.29 -0.80 -10.35
CA TRP A 413 -14.73 -2.08 -9.79
C TRP A 413 -15.10 -1.90 -8.32
N LYS A 414 -16.38 -2.08 -7.98
CA LYS A 414 -16.86 -2.08 -6.59
C LYS A 414 -17.15 -3.48 -6.11
N LEU A 415 -16.70 -3.76 -4.90
CA LEU A 415 -16.68 -5.08 -4.29
C LEU A 415 -17.19 -4.97 -2.85
N ASP A 416 -18.24 -5.72 -2.53
CA ASP A 416 -18.94 -5.67 -1.24
C ASP A 416 -18.98 -7.06 -0.59
N SER A 417 -18.56 -7.14 0.67
CA SER A 417 -18.51 -8.37 1.45
C SER A 417 -19.78 -8.68 2.26
N PHE A 418 -20.72 -7.73 2.43
CA PHE A 418 -21.82 -7.84 3.41
C PHE A 418 -23.25 -7.97 2.84
N VAL A 419 -23.48 -7.89 1.52
CA VAL A 419 -24.85 -7.97 0.97
C VAL A 419 -25.16 -9.38 0.41
N TYR A 420 -26.40 -9.82 0.70
CA TYR A 420 -27.14 -11.06 0.40
C TYR A 420 -27.10 -11.61 -1.05
N ARG A 421 -26.16 -11.17 -1.91
CA ARG A 421 -25.94 -11.66 -3.29
C ARG A 421 -24.49 -11.64 -3.80
N GLY A 422 -23.50 -11.09 -3.07
CA GLY A 422 -22.09 -11.10 -3.49
C GLY A 422 -21.83 -10.49 -4.88
N THR A 423 -22.50 -9.39 -5.21
CA THR A 423 -22.44 -8.78 -6.55
C THR A 423 -21.23 -7.85 -6.68
N SER A 424 -20.35 -8.13 -7.65
CA SER A 424 -19.30 -7.21 -8.09
C SER A 424 -19.87 -6.24 -9.12
N GLU A 425 -19.80 -4.93 -8.89
CA GLU A 425 -20.16 -3.95 -9.89
C GLU A 425 -18.92 -3.58 -10.71
N ARG A 426 -19.10 -3.47 -12.02
CA ARG A 426 -18.07 -2.97 -12.92
C ARG A 426 -18.67 -1.91 -13.82
N ALA A 427 -17.98 -0.79 -13.93
CA ALA A 427 -18.36 0.27 -14.83
C ALA A 427 -17.12 0.81 -15.54
N ASN A 428 -17.25 1.12 -16.82
CA ASN A 428 -16.24 1.90 -17.53
C ASN A 428 -16.84 3.26 -17.83
N LEU A 429 -16.13 4.33 -17.52
CA LEU A 429 -16.56 5.71 -17.72
C LEU A 429 -15.62 6.37 -18.71
N GLY A 430 -16.14 6.85 -19.83
CA GLY A 430 -15.39 7.66 -20.79
C GLY A 430 -15.87 9.11 -20.70
N GLY A 431 -14.96 10.07 -20.55
CA GLY A 431 -15.38 11.45 -20.30
C GLY A 431 -14.36 12.52 -20.61
N LEU A 432 -14.78 13.75 -20.38
CA LEU A 432 -13.98 14.97 -20.46
C LEU A 432 -13.98 15.64 -19.09
N ARG A 433 -12.82 16.15 -18.67
CA ARG A 433 -12.65 16.97 -17.47
C ARG A 433 -11.90 18.24 -17.81
N ALA A 434 -12.30 19.35 -17.21
CA ALA A 434 -11.61 20.63 -17.34
C ALA A 434 -11.54 21.31 -15.98
N GLY A 435 -10.47 22.07 -15.74
CA GLY A 435 -10.30 22.76 -14.46
C GLY A 435 -9.00 23.54 -14.35
N THR A 436 -8.71 23.98 -13.13
CA THR A 436 -7.43 24.57 -12.76
C THR A 436 -6.45 23.50 -12.31
N LYS A 437 -5.16 23.67 -12.62
CA LYS A 437 -4.09 22.72 -12.26
C LYS A 437 -4.08 22.39 -10.77
N GLY A 438 -4.47 23.32 -9.89
CA GLY A 438 -4.61 23.08 -8.46
C GLY A 438 -5.63 21.99 -8.06
N MET A 439 -6.54 21.60 -8.96
CA MET A 439 -7.46 20.46 -8.78
C MET A 439 -6.92 19.14 -9.35
N LYS A 440 -5.82 19.16 -10.12
CA LYS A 440 -5.19 17.91 -10.55
C LYS A 440 -4.57 17.21 -9.34
N PRO A 441 -4.61 15.87 -9.28
CA PRO A 441 -3.91 15.13 -8.23
C PRO A 441 -2.43 15.52 -8.15
N GLY A 442 -1.90 15.68 -6.94
CA GLY A 442 -0.51 16.11 -6.69
C GLY A 442 -0.23 17.61 -6.80
N HIS A 443 -1.08 18.37 -7.48
CA HIS A 443 -0.86 19.80 -7.72
C HIS A 443 -1.57 20.71 -6.70
N TYR A 444 -1.82 20.20 -5.50
CA TYR A 444 -2.60 20.85 -4.46
C TYR A 444 -2.09 22.24 -4.06
N ASN A 445 -0.80 22.50 -4.17
CA ASN A 445 -0.19 23.78 -3.83
C ASN A 445 0.17 24.62 -5.06
N ASP A 446 -0.35 24.29 -6.24
CA ASP A 446 -0.08 25.08 -7.44
C ASP A 446 -0.51 26.54 -7.25
N GLY A 447 0.44 27.46 -7.46
CA GLY A 447 0.26 28.88 -7.21
C GLY A 447 0.41 29.34 -5.74
N ILE A 448 0.83 28.46 -4.82
CA ILE A 448 1.18 28.82 -3.43
C ILE A 448 2.70 28.74 -3.27
N SER A 449 3.35 29.89 -3.06
CA SER A 449 4.75 29.89 -2.63
C SER A 449 4.81 29.55 -1.15
N PHE A 450 5.80 28.77 -0.73
CA PHE A 450 6.20 28.61 0.68
C PHE A 450 7.60 29.19 0.95
N GLU A 451 8.24 29.71 -0.09
CA GLU A 451 9.56 30.34 -0.02
C GLU A 451 9.39 31.84 0.24
N GLY A 452 9.93 32.33 1.37
CA GLY A 452 9.95 33.74 1.71
C GLY A 452 10.04 34.02 3.22
N PRO A 453 10.43 35.25 3.62
CA PRO A 453 10.51 35.63 5.04
C PRO A 453 9.14 35.86 5.68
N GLU A 454 8.09 36.01 4.87
CA GLU A 454 6.74 36.32 5.34
C GLU A 454 6.06 35.09 5.91
N THR A 455 5.83 35.11 7.21
CA THR A 455 5.15 34.05 7.94
C THR A 455 3.65 34.00 7.65
N PHE A 456 3.05 35.04 7.09
CA PHE A 456 1.61 35.09 6.81
C PHE A 456 1.34 35.69 5.42
N GLN A 457 0.44 35.08 4.66
CA GLN A 457 0.00 35.56 3.35
C GLN A 457 -1.49 35.24 3.12
N TRP A 458 -2.29 36.24 2.75
CA TRP A 458 -3.63 35.99 2.21
C TRP A 458 -3.52 35.38 0.81
N LEU A 459 -4.02 34.16 0.64
CA LEU A 459 -3.96 33.46 -0.65
C LEU A 459 -5.19 33.78 -1.49
N ASN A 460 -6.38 33.62 -0.91
CA ASN A 460 -7.67 33.69 -1.59
C ASN A 460 -7.66 32.95 -2.95
N ASN A 461 -7.02 31.78 -3.00
CA ASN A 461 -6.82 31.03 -4.22
C ASN A 461 -7.99 30.09 -4.45
N TRP A 462 -8.59 30.16 -5.63
CA TRP A 462 -9.74 29.35 -6.03
C TRP A 462 -9.35 28.36 -7.11
N ASN A 463 -9.65 27.10 -6.84
CA ASN A 463 -9.42 26.00 -7.75
C ASN A 463 -10.76 25.29 -8.02
N ALA A 464 -11.00 24.92 -9.27
CA ALA A 464 -12.25 24.27 -9.65
C ALA A 464 -12.04 23.31 -10.81
N GLN A 465 -12.85 22.27 -10.84
CA GLN A 465 -12.91 21.34 -11.95
C GLN A 465 -14.33 20.83 -12.17
N GLY A 466 -14.64 20.50 -13.41
CA GLY A 466 -15.87 19.82 -13.79
C GLY A 466 -15.57 18.68 -14.74
N SER A 467 -16.33 17.60 -14.65
CA SER A 467 -16.27 16.50 -15.61
C SER A 467 -17.65 15.99 -15.99
N VAL A 468 -17.75 15.54 -17.23
CA VAL A 468 -18.89 14.79 -17.75
C VAL A 468 -18.37 13.48 -18.32
N GLY A 469 -19.01 12.38 -17.97
CA GLY A 469 -18.66 11.06 -18.47
C GLY A 469 -19.88 10.22 -18.79
N HIS A 470 -19.71 9.33 -19.76
CA HIS A 470 -20.69 8.33 -20.14
C HIS A 470 -20.22 6.94 -19.72
N TYR A 471 -21.07 6.22 -19.00
CA TYR A 471 -20.80 4.85 -18.59
C TYR A 471 -21.10 3.87 -19.73
N PHE A 472 -20.19 2.93 -19.97
CA PHE A 472 -20.30 1.92 -21.03
C PHE A 472 -19.75 0.56 -20.58
N GLN A 473 -20.23 -0.52 -21.21
CA GLN A 473 -19.87 -1.90 -20.86
C GLN A 473 -20.04 -2.20 -19.35
N ASN A 474 -21.15 -1.70 -18.82
CA ASN A 474 -21.52 -1.81 -17.41
C ASN A 474 -21.97 -3.23 -17.05
N ARG A 475 -21.60 -3.68 -15.86
CA ARG A 475 -22.13 -4.88 -15.23
C ARG A 475 -22.62 -4.51 -13.83
N ASP A 476 -23.91 -4.74 -13.59
CA ASP A 476 -24.58 -4.42 -12.33
C ASP A 476 -24.46 -2.92 -11.95
N TRP A 477 -24.23 -2.05 -12.95
CA TRP A 477 -24.14 -0.59 -12.79
C TRP A 477 -25.28 0.11 -13.56
N GLN A 478 -26.10 0.90 -12.86
CA GLN A 478 -27.35 1.47 -13.39
C GLN A 478 -27.23 2.85 -14.02
N TYR A 479 -26.14 3.56 -13.76
CA TYR A 479 -25.96 4.91 -14.27
C TYR A 479 -25.42 4.91 -15.69
N LEU A 480 -25.92 5.83 -16.50
CA LEU A 480 -25.46 6.09 -17.86
C LEU A 480 -24.55 7.31 -17.93
N TRP A 481 -24.77 8.29 -17.05
CA TRP A 481 -23.99 9.53 -17.05
C TRP A 481 -23.51 9.87 -15.65
N ASP A 482 -22.34 10.48 -15.62
CA ASP A 482 -21.67 10.99 -14.44
C ASP A 482 -21.30 12.46 -14.67
N LEU A 483 -21.82 13.36 -13.83
CA LEU A 483 -21.51 14.77 -13.85
C LEU A 483 -20.94 15.19 -12.51
N VAL A 484 -19.66 15.53 -12.49
CA VAL A 484 -18.95 15.92 -11.27
C VAL A 484 -18.54 17.38 -11.36
N ALA A 485 -18.77 18.13 -10.29
CA ALA A 485 -18.26 19.47 -10.10
C ALA A 485 -17.56 19.55 -8.74
N GLN A 486 -16.35 20.11 -8.73
CA GLN A 486 -15.56 20.28 -7.52
C GLN A 486 -14.95 21.67 -7.47
N ALA A 487 -14.89 22.25 -6.28
CA ALA A 487 -14.23 23.51 -6.03
C ALA A 487 -13.48 23.46 -4.71
N ARG A 488 -12.31 24.12 -4.66
CA ARG A 488 -11.49 24.30 -3.47
C ARG A 488 -11.12 25.77 -3.32
N TRP A 489 -11.23 26.26 -2.10
CA TRP A 489 -10.76 27.57 -1.70
C TRP A 489 -9.64 27.43 -0.68
N ASP A 490 -8.48 27.99 -1.01
CA ASP A 490 -7.31 28.08 -0.14
C ASP A 490 -7.26 29.50 0.43
N VAL A 491 -7.54 29.61 1.74
CA VAL A 491 -7.90 30.89 2.37
C VAL A 491 -6.66 31.78 2.55
N LEU A 492 -5.69 31.25 3.28
CA LEU A 492 -4.47 31.93 3.69
C LEU A 492 -3.35 30.92 3.92
N ARG A 493 -2.12 31.41 3.97
CA ARG A 493 -0.93 30.68 4.40
C ARG A 493 -0.44 31.28 5.71
N TRP A 494 -0.27 30.47 6.73
CA TRP A 494 0.45 30.83 7.95
C TRP A 494 1.60 29.84 8.18
N HIS A 495 2.82 30.30 7.94
CA HIS A 495 4.02 29.48 7.79
C HIS A 495 3.80 28.39 6.72
N PHE A 496 3.80 27.12 7.13
CA PHE A 496 3.55 25.97 6.29
C PHE A 496 2.08 25.50 6.35
N ILE A 497 1.21 26.20 7.08
CA ILE A 497 -0.19 25.81 7.29
C ILE A 497 -1.09 26.53 6.29
N VAL A 498 -1.96 25.80 5.60
CA VAL A 498 -2.95 26.30 4.65
C VAL A 498 -4.34 25.77 5.01
N PRO A 499 -5.20 26.58 5.66
CA PRO A 499 -6.61 26.27 5.80
C PRO A 499 -7.31 26.27 4.44
N TYR A 500 -8.13 25.25 4.21
CA TYR A 500 -8.88 25.09 2.96
C TYR A 500 -10.31 24.64 3.21
N VAL A 501 -11.17 24.90 2.22
CA VAL A 501 -12.50 24.32 2.12
C VAL A 501 -12.68 23.76 0.72
N GLN A 502 -13.08 22.50 0.62
CA GLN A 502 -13.38 21.83 -0.64
C GLN A 502 -14.86 21.40 -0.65
N ALA A 503 -15.51 21.56 -1.80
CA ALA A 503 -16.87 21.10 -2.05
C ALA A 503 -16.90 20.25 -3.31
N GLU A 504 -17.80 19.27 -3.32
CA GLU A 504 -18.01 18.34 -4.42
C GLU A 504 -19.50 18.08 -4.60
N VAL A 505 -19.95 18.02 -5.84
CA VAL A 505 -21.27 17.52 -6.24
C VAL A 505 -21.06 16.51 -7.34
N ASN A 506 -21.66 15.34 -7.19
CA ASN A 506 -21.71 14.30 -8.21
C ASN A 506 -23.18 13.99 -8.52
N TRP A 507 -23.57 14.18 -9.78
CA TRP A 507 -24.87 13.80 -10.29
C TRP A 507 -24.73 12.59 -11.23
N MET A 508 -25.23 11.45 -10.76
CA MET A 508 -25.31 10.22 -11.53
C MET A 508 -26.72 10.06 -12.09
N ALA A 509 -26.83 10.02 -13.42
CA ALA A 509 -28.11 9.86 -14.10
C ALA A 509 -28.29 8.43 -14.63
N GLY A 510 -29.45 7.83 -14.32
CA GLY A 510 -29.79 6.45 -14.67
C GLY A 510 -30.29 6.29 -16.11
N GLY A 511 -30.34 5.03 -16.58
CA GLY A 511 -31.03 4.64 -17.81
C GLY A 511 -32.34 3.89 -17.53
N GLY A 512 -33.48 4.33 -18.08
CA GLY A 512 -34.76 3.62 -17.94
C GLY A 512 -35.49 3.92 -16.62
N GLN A 513 -35.81 2.89 -15.82
CA GLN A 513 -36.60 3.00 -14.58
C GLN A 513 -35.79 3.43 -13.34
N THR A 514 -34.48 3.61 -13.46
CA THR A 514 -33.58 3.92 -12.34
C THR A 514 -33.57 5.41 -12.02
N LYS A 515 -33.68 5.75 -10.73
CA LYS A 515 -33.69 7.14 -10.25
C LYS A 515 -32.31 7.78 -10.40
N ASN A 516 -32.31 9.09 -10.64
CA ASN A 516 -31.10 9.89 -10.57
C ASN A 516 -30.64 10.02 -9.12
N VAL A 517 -29.32 10.11 -8.94
CA VAL A 517 -28.68 10.25 -7.64
C VAL A 517 -27.82 11.48 -7.63
N VAL A 518 -27.96 12.26 -6.58
CA VAL A 518 -27.10 13.42 -6.32
C VAL A 518 -26.37 13.17 -5.03
N GLU A 519 -25.05 13.06 -5.14
CA GLU A 519 -24.14 13.02 -4.02
C GLU A 519 -23.49 14.39 -3.87
N TYR A 520 -23.20 14.78 -2.64
CA TYR A 520 -22.46 16.00 -2.38
C TYR A 520 -21.63 15.87 -1.12
N ALA A 521 -20.53 16.60 -1.07
CA ALA A 521 -19.65 16.61 0.09
C ALA A 521 -19.03 17.99 0.30
N VAL A 522 -18.73 18.29 1.55
CA VAL A 522 -18.02 19.50 1.98
C VAL A 522 -16.94 19.08 2.97
N GLU A 523 -15.73 19.56 2.73
CA GLU A 523 -14.54 19.20 3.48
C GLU A 523 -13.75 20.47 3.85
N PRO A 524 -13.91 21.00 5.08
CA PRO A 524 -12.94 21.89 5.67
C PRO A 524 -11.72 21.13 6.21
N GLY A 525 -10.53 21.73 6.10
CA GLY A 525 -9.33 21.14 6.65
C GLY A 525 -8.15 22.11 6.78
N LEU A 526 -7.07 21.59 7.35
CA LEU A 526 -5.77 22.24 7.48
C LEU A 526 -4.74 21.40 6.74
N ARG A 527 -4.04 22.00 5.78
CA ARG A 527 -2.88 21.41 5.13
C ARG A 527 -1.60 21.91 5.77
N PHE A 528 -0.62 21.03 5.93
CA PHE A 528 0.69 21.29 6.48
C PHE A 528 1.69 20.93 5.39
N HIS A 529 2.34 21.95 4.85
CA HIS A 529 3.35 21.82 3.81
C HIS A 529 4.69 21.36 4.40
N GLY A 530 5.40 20.50 3.67
CA GLY A 530 6.71 20.01 4.03
C GLY A 530 7.37 19.32 2.83
N VAL A 531 8.22 18.33 3.09
CA VAL A 531 8.69 17.41 2.02
C VAL A 531 7.49 16.71 1.38
N LEU A 532 6.44 16.47 2.16
CA LEU A 532 5.15 15.92 1.75
C LEU A 532 4.06 16.74 2.44
N ASP A 533 2.91 16.90 1.78
CA ASP A 533 1.81 17.65 2.37
C ASP A 533 0.94 16.73 3.22
N LEU A 534 0.59 17.16 4.44
CA LEU A 534 -0.35 16.46 5.29
C LEU A 534 -1.63 17.29 5.44
N ALA A 535 -2.80 16.68 5.33
CA ALA A 535 -4.08 17.31 5.56
C ALA A 535 -4.81 16.66 6.74
N LEU A 536 -5.21 17.47 7.72
CA LEU A 536 -6.20 17.09 8.72
C LEU A 536 -7.55 17.67 8.29
N TYR A 537 -8.59 16.84 8.24
CA TYR A 537 -9.86 17.28 7.68
C TYR A 537 -11.06 16.71 8.43
N TYR A 538 -12.15 17.47 8.35
CA TYR A 538 -13.50 17.01 8.61
C TYR A 538 -14.24 16.98 7.28
N ARG A 539 -15.01 15.92 7.02
CA ARG A 539 -15.82 15.80 5.80
C ARG A 539 -17.25 15.45 6.15
N PHE A 540 -18.18 16.28 5.73
CA PHE A 540 -19.59 15.92 5.61
C PHE A 540 -19.83 15.39 4.19
N GLN A 541 -20.54 14.28 4.05
CA GLN A 541 -20.97 13.79 2.75
C GLN A 541 -22.38 13.20 2.78
N HIS A 542 -23.12 13.43 1.70
CA HIS A 542 -24.40 12.81 1.41
C HIS A 542 -24.20 11.89 0.21
N ARG A 543 -24.40 10.59 0.41
CA ARG A 543 -24.16 9.55 -0.62
C ARG A 543 -25.23 8.47 -0.54
N GLU A 544 -25.45 7.73 -1.62
CA GLU A 544 -26.35 6.57 -1.58
C GLU A 544 -25.89 5.58 -0.49
N ASN A 545 -26.83 5.02 0.26
CA ASN A 545 -26.50 4.02 1.27
C ASN A 545 -25.75 2.88 0.61
N ILE A 546 -24.50 2.75 1.04
CA ILE A 546 -23.53 1.79 0.59
C ILE A 546 -23.99 0.33 0.71
N HIS A 547 -25.02 -0.01 1.49
CA HIS A 547 -25.56 -1.37 1.68
C HIS A 547 -26.60 -1.79 0.64
N PHE A 548 -27.24 -0.84 -0.03
CA PHE A 548 -28.32 -1.15 -0.96
C PHE A 548 -28.10 -0.36 -2.23
N PHE A 549 -27.97 -1.08 -3.34
CA PHE A 549 -28.05 -0.49 -4.66
C PHE A 549 -29.43 0.17 -4.84
N GLY A 550 -29.46 1.49 -5.09
CA GLY A 550 -30.70 2.28 -5.06
C GLY A 550 -31.31 2.44 -3.65
N GLY A 551 -30.49 2.25 -2.61
CA GLY A 551 -30.85 2.48 -1.21
C GLY A 551 -31.09 3.95 -0.89
N PRO A 552 -31.70 4.26 0.26
CA PRO A 552 -31.87 5.64 0.68
C PRO A 552 -30.51 6.32 0.81
N SER A 553 -30.37 7.58 0.40
CA SER A 553 -29.13 8.32 0.65
C SER A 553 -28.93 8.61 2.14
N GLU A 554 -27.69 8.53 2.60
CA GLU A 554 -27.30 8.74 3.99
C GLU A 554 -26.31 9.89 4.13
N ASN A 555 -26.38 10.55 5.29
CA ASN A 555 -25.44 11.58 5.69
C ASN A 555 -24.34 10.96 6.55
N GLU A 556 -23.10 11.13 6.13
CA GLU A 556 -21.93 10.61 6.81
C GLU A 556 -21.02 11.77 7.22
N ASN A 557 -20.39 11.61 8.39
CA ASN A 557 -19.42 12.56 8.91
C ASN A 557 -18.12 11.81 9.18
N LEU A 558 -17.02 12.34 8.65
CA LEU A 558 -15.71 11.74 8.74
C LEU A 558 -14.70 12.73 9.31
N ILE A 559 -13.79 12.24 10.14
CA ILE A 559 -12.57 12.97 10.52
C ILE A 559 -11.39 12.13 10.07
N GLY A 560 -10.47 12.73 9.34
CA GLY A 560 -9.35 11.97 8.79
C GLY A 560 -8.07 12.74 8.61
N ILE A 561 -7.07 11.98 8.16
CA ILE A 561 -5.73 12.44 7.81
C ILE A 561 -5.44 11.98 6.39
N LYS A 562 -4.85 12.87 5.58
CA LYS A 562 -4.37 12.58 4.23
C LYS A 562 -2.91 12.97 4.10
N ALA A 563 -2.09 12.15 3.49
CA ALA A 563 -0.80 12.54 2.93
C ALA A 563 -1.00 12.77 1.42
N LEU A 564 -0.44 13.85 0.89
CA LEU A 564 -0.40 14.20 -0.53
C LEU A 564 1.07 14.29 -0.92
N PHE A 565 1.42 13.66 -2.03
CA PHE A 565 2.81 13.47 -2.44
C PHE A 565 2.98 13.42 -3.95
#